data_AF-A0A920QRE9-F1
#
_entry.id   AF-A0A920QRE9-F1
#
_cell.length_a   1.000
_cell.length_b   1.000
_cell.length_c   1.000
_cell.angle_alpha   90.00
_cell.angle_beta   90.00
_cell.angle_gamma   90.00
#
_symmetry.space_group_name_H-M   'P 1'
#
loop_
_entity.id
_entity.type
_entity.pdbx_description
1 polymer ?
#
loop_
_entity_poly.entity_id
_entity_poly.type
_entity_poly.pdbx_seq_one_letter_code
_entity_poly.pdbx_strand_id
1 'polypeptide(L)' 'MVFEGFPAKVLCTPFPDPILNALLETITDMAELKVVLRAIFLLNRQRSFPPAIPVEMLLSDGV' A
#
# COMPACT_ATOMS: atom_id res chain seq x y z
N MET A 1 1.22 -8.08 -24.74
CA MET A 1 0.21 -8.56 -23.76
C MET A 1 -0.85 -7.47 -23.65
N VAL A 2 -2.12 -7.78 -23.91
CA VAL A 2 -3.20 -6.78 -23.86
C VAL A 2 -3.61 -6.61 -22.40
N PHE A 3 -3.64 -5.37 -21.90
CA PHE A 3 -4.18 -5.09 -20.57
C PHE A 3 -5.70 -5.18 -20.65
N GLU A 4 -6.28 -6.22 -20.04
CA GLU A 4 -7.73 -6.45 -20.04
C GLU A 4 -8.51 -5.55 -19.07
N GLY A 5 -7.84 -4.54 -18.51
CA GLY A 5 -8.42 -3.66 -17.50
C GLY A 5 -8.23 -4.17 -16.08
N PHE A 6 -8.81 -3.43 -15.15
CA PHE A 6 -8.86 -3.82 -13.75
C PHE A 6 -10.13 -4.65 -13.46
N PRO A 7 -10.08 -5.61 -12.53
CA PRO A 7 -11.25 -6.40 -12.17
C PRO A 7 -12.38 -5.53 -11.60
N ALA A 8 -13.62 -5.98 -11.74
CA ALA A 8 -14.76 -5.29 -11.15
C ALA A 8 -14.58 -5.13 -9.62
N LYS A 9 -14.95 -3.96 -9.09
CA LYS A 9 -14.86 -3.61 -7.65
C LYS A 9 -13.43 -3.47 -7.11
N VAL A 10 -12.48 -2.96 -7.92
CA VAL A 10 -11.18 -2.51 -7.38
C VAL A 10 -11.40 -1.49 -6.27
N LEU A 11 -10.72 -1.73 -5.16
CA LEU A 11 -10.69 -0.79 -4.05
C LEU A 11 -9.54 0.18 -4.27
N CYS A 12 -9.87 1.47 -4.33
CA CYS A 12 -8.88 2.53 -4.35
C CYS A 12 -8.64 3.01 -2.92
N THR A 13 -7.37 3.10 -2.54
CA THR A 13 -6.96 3.66 -1.25
C THR A 13 -6.57 5.12 -1.47
N PRO A 14 -7.35 6.11 -0.99
CA PRO A 14 -7.01 7.51 -1.16
C PRO A 14 -5.76 7.84 -0.33
N PHE A 15 -4.86 8.65 -0.89
CA PHE A 15 -3.65 9.07 -0.21
C PHE A 15 -3.29 10.51 -0.61
N PRO A 16 -2.90 11.40 0.33
CA PRO A 16 -2.60 12.79 -0.01
C PRO A 16 -1.39 12.93 -0.94
N ASP A 17 -1.57 13.65 -2.05
CA ASP A 17 -0.55 13.83 -3.10
C ASP A 17 0.83 14.31 -2.59
N PRO A 18 0.93 15.31 -1.68
CA PRO A 18 2.24 15.78 -1.22
C PRO A 18 3.01 14.71 -0.44
N ILE A 19 2.30 13.86 0.31
CA ILE A 19 2.90 12.78 1.07
C ILE A 19 3.33 11.67 0.12
N LEU A 20 2.51 11.36 -0.89
CA LEU A 20 2.84 10.35 -1.89
C LEU A 20 4.12 10.71 -2.64
N ASN A 21 4.23 11.94 -3.11
CA ASN A 21 5.40 12.38 -3.87
C ASN A 21 6.69 12.27 -3.05
N ALA A 22 6.68 12.78 -1.82
CA ALA A 22 7.84 12.67 -0.92
C ALA A 22 8.22 11.21 -0.64
N LEU A 23 7.23 10.33 -0.44
CA LEU A 23 7.44 8.91 -0.19
C LEU A 23 8.03 8.20 -1.41
N LEU A 24 7.52 8.49 -2.61
CA LEU A 24 8.02 7.89 -3.86
C LEU A 24 9.48 8.27 -4.14
N GLU A 25 9.91 9.48 -3.78
CA GLU A 25 11.31 9.90 -3.91
C GLU A 25 12.25 9.12 -2.97
N THR A 26 11.74 8.64 -1.83
CA THR A 26 12.54 7.87 -0.86
C THR A 26 12.62 6.38 -1.15
N ILE A 27 11.69 5.84 -1.95
CA ILE A 27 11.63 4.41 -2.26
C ILE A 27 12.69 4.10 -3.31
N THR A 28 13.61 3.20 -2.97
CA THR A 28 14.78 2.88 -3.81
C THR A 28 14.67 1.54 -4.51
N ASP A 29 13.84 0.64 -3.99
CA ASP A 29 13.68 -0.70 -4.54
C ASP A 29 12.23 -1.22 -4.51
N MET A 30 12.04 -2.37 -5.18
CA MET A 30 10.73 -3.00 -5.33
C MET A 30 10.19 -3.59 -4.02
N ALA A 31 11.07 -4.07 -3.13
CA ALA A 31 10.67 -4.61 -1.84
C ALA A 31 10.14 -3.49 -0.93
N GLU A 32 10.84 -2.34 -0.88
CA GLU A 32 10.39 -1.13 -0.21
C GLU A 32 9.02 -0.68 -0.74
N LEU A 33 8.85 -0.60 -2.06
CA LEU A 33 7.58 -0.23 -2.68
C LEU A 33 6.43 -1.13 -2.23
N LYS A 34 6.63 -2.46 -2.25
CA LYS A 34 5.62 -3.44 -1.82
C LYS A 34 5.21 -3.23 -0.36
N VAL A 35 6.20 -3.09 0.53
CA VAL A 35 5.98 -2.91 1.97
C VAL A 35 5.21 -1.61 2.22
N VAL A 36 5.60 -0.53 1.56
CA VAL A 36 4.96 0.79 1.69
C VAL A 36 3.51 0.76 1.21
N LEU A 37 3.24 0.22 0.01
CA LEU A 37 1.87 0.10 -0.51
C LEU A 37 0.99 -0.74 0.42
N ARG A 38 1.54 -1.81 0.99
CA ARG A 38 0.84 -2.67 1.95
C ARG A 38 0.54 -1.93 3.25
N ALA A 39 1.49 -1.14 3.76
CA ALA A 39 1.26 -0.28 4.92
C ALA A 39 0.13 0.72 4.67
N ILE A 40 0.14 1.43 3.54
CA ILE A 40 -0.92 2.39 3.16
C ILE A 40 -2.29 1.70 3.11
N PHE A 41 -2.36 0.53 2.49
CA PHE A 41 -3.57 -0.26 2.37
C PHE A 41 -4.12 -0.71 3.73
N LEU A 42 -3.25 -1.22 4.61
CA LEU A 42 -3.63 -1.69 5.94
C LEU A 42 -4.05 -0.54 6.86
N LEU A 43 -3.31 0.58 6.84
CA LEU A 43 -3.63 1.78 7.63
C LEU A 43 -5.01 2.35 7.27
N ASN A 44 -5.34 2.42 5.98
CA ASN A 44 -6.64 2.91 5.52
C ASN A 44 -7.83 2.02 5.90
N ARG A 45 -7.56 0.76 6.28
CA ARG A 45 -8.59 -0.21 6.69
C ARG A 45 -8.74 -0.34 8.20
N GLN A 46 -7.75 0.11 8.97
CA GLN A 46 -7.86 0.12 10.42
C GLN A 46 -8.78 1.23 10.89
N ARG A 47 -9.71 0.88 11.79
CA ARG A 47 -10.59 1.84 12.48
C ARG A 47 -10.15 2.14 13.90
N SER A 48 -9.04 1.54 14.35
CA SER A 48 -8.48 1.70 15.69
C SER A 48 -7.50 2.88 15.75
N PHE A 49 -7.46 3.57 16.89
CA PHE A 49 -6.48 4.61 17.18
C PHE A 49 -5.79 4.35 18.53
N PRO A 50 -4.44 4.22 18.58
CA PRO A 50 -3.52 4.28 17.45
C PRO A 50 -3.62 3.02 16.56
N PRO A 51 -3.38 3.14 15.24
CA PRO A 51 -3.27 1.98 14.37
C PRO A 51 -2.00 1.19 14.72
N ALA A 52 -2.09 -0.14 14.70
CA ALA A 52 -0.98 -1.04 14.97
C ALA A 52 -0.96 -2.14 13.91
N ILE A 53 0.11 -2.21 13.13
CA ILE A 53 0.28 -3.19 12.07
C ILE A 53 1.45 -4.11 12.45
N PRO A 54 1.24 -5.43 12.60
CA PRO A 54 2.32 -6.36 12.90
C PRO A 54 3.24 -6.51 11.69
N VAL A 55 4.55 -6.66 11.94
CA VAL A 55 5.58 -6.72 10.89
C VAL A 55 5.33 -7.87 9.92
N GLU A 56 4.85 -9.01 10.41
CA GLU A 56 4.45 -10.16 9.58
C GLU A 56 3.42 -9.80 8.51
N MET A 57 2.46 -8.90 8.80
CA MET A 57 1.48 -8.45 7.81
C MET A 57 2.11 -7.55 6.74
N LEU A 58 3.18 -6.83 7.06
CA LEU A 58 3.92 -6.02 6.08
C LEU A 58 4.79 -6.89 5.16
N LEU A 59 5.38 -7.95 5.71
CA LEU A 59 6.28 -8.85 5.00
C LEU A 59 5.58 -10.03 4.30
N SER A 60 4.28 -10.23 4.56
CA SER A 60 3.49 -11.28 3.92
C SER A 60 3.30 -11.00 2.44
N ASP A 61 4.15 -11.57 1.59
CA ASP A 61 3.84 -11.72 0.17
C ASP A 61 2.75 -12.78 0.05
N GLY A 62 1.51 -12.32 -0.15
CA GLY A 62 0.34 -13.17 -0.29
C GLY A 62 0.58 -14.24 -1.35
N VAL A 63 0.29 -15.49 -0.99
CA VAL A 63 0.22 -16.64 -1.88
C VAL A 63 -0.93 -16.47 -2.86
#